data_AF-A0A6G3QZW1-F1
#
_entry.id   AF-A0A6G3QZW1-F1
#
_cell.length_a   1.000
_cell.length_b   1.000
_cell.length_c   1.000
_cell.angle_alpha   90.00
_cell.angle_beta   90.00
_cell.angle_gamma   90.00
#
_symmetry.space_group_name_H-M   'P 1'
#
loop_
_entity.id
_entity.type
_entity.pdbx_description
1 polymer ?
#
loop_
_entity_poly.entity_id
_entity_poly.type
_entity_poly.pdbx_seq_one_letter_code
_entity_poly.pdbx_strand_id
1 'polypeptide(L)'
;RRVLRGAARAVHAAWSSAISQDVHYPGVRGGRPGTADRVVGAYARRMMRAATGSYPAARAVWDVTSMRTPAVRMFRPDTVLAVLAGSPLPPSAEPPLTRSERELLRRLDRTGR
;
A
#
# COMPACT_ATOMS: atom_id res chain seq x y z
N ARG A 1 -12.40 6.55 28.33
CA ARG A 1 -10.92 6.37 28.44
C ARG A 1 -10.40 5.02 27.89
N ARG A 2 -11.03 3.86 28.20
CA ARG A 2 -10.59 2.55 27.63
C ARG A 2 -10.81 2.43 26.11
N VAL A 3 -11.96 2.90 25.61
CA VAL A 3 -12.29 2.95 24.17
C VAL A 3 -11.24 3.75 23.40
N LEU A 4 -10.92 4.97 23.86
CA LEU A 4 -9.86 5.80 23.26
C LEU A 4 -8.49 5.12 23.28
N ARG A 5 -8.12 4.43 24.36
CA ARG A 5 -6.87 3.65 24.42
C ARG A 5 -6.87 2.46 23.47
N GLY A 6 -8.00 1.80 23.27
CA GLY A 6 -8.14 0.70 22.31
C GLY A 6 -7.98 1.19 20.87
N ALA A 7 -8.70 2.27 20.51
CA ALA A 7 -8.57 2.92 19.21
C ALA A 7 -7.14 3.43 18.97
N ALA A 8 -6.52 4.07 19.96
CA ALA A 8 -5.15 4.56 19.86
C ALA A 8 -4.14 3.43 19.56
N ARG A 9 -4.28 2.23 20.18
CA ARG A 9 -3.40 1.10 19.88
C ARG A 9 -3.56 0.59 18.44
N ALA A 10 -4.79 0.54 17.94
CA ALA A 10 -5.06 0.10 16.57
C ALA A 10 -4.48 1.08 15.55
N VAL A 11 -4.60 2.39 15.80
CA VAL A 11 -4.13 3.46 14.92
C VAL A 11 -2.61 3.68 15.04
N HIS A 12 -2.00 3.41 16.20
CA HIS A 12 -0.58 3.70 16.45
C HIS A 12 0.35 3.05 15.43
N ALA A 13 0.11 1.79 15.07
CA ALA A 13 0.95 1.10 14.08
C ALA A 13 0.82 1.72 12.68
N ALA A 14 -0.39 2.10 12.26
CA ALA A 14 -0.63 2.77 10.99
C ALA A 14 0.00 4.18 10.98
N TRP A 15 -0.16 4.91 12.08
CA TRP A 15 0.41 6.25 12.28
C TRP A 15 1.94 6.24 12.25
N SER A 16 2.58 5.32 12.99
CA SER A 16 4.04 5.14 12.98
C SER A 16 4.55 4.73 11.60
N SER A 17 3.82 3.86 10.90
CA SER A 17 4.17 3.47 9.53
C SER A 17 4.09 4.66 8.56
N ALA A 18 3.04 5.47 8.63
CA ALA A 18 2.86 6.64 7.78
C ALA A 18 3.99 7.67 7.99
N ILE A 19 4.24 8.04 9.25
CA ILE A 19 5.28 9.05 9.57
C ILE A 19 6.70 8.53 9.27
N SER A 20 6.94 7.22 9.35
CA SER A 20 8.22 6.64 8.94
C SER A 20 8.54 6.82 7.45
N GLN A 21 7.52 7.08 6.61
CA GLN A 21 7.75 7.42 5.21
C GLN A 21 8.06 8.91 5.04
N ASP A 22 7.44 9.78 5.85
CA ASP A 22 7.63 11.22 5.77
C ASP A 22 9.08 11.64 6.02
N VAL A 23 9.81 10.94 6.90
CA VAL A 23 11.23 11.23 7.21
C VAL A 23 12.17 11.13 6.00
N HIS A 24 11.73 10.51 4.89
CA HIS A 24 12.51 10.44 3.65
C HIS A 24 12.34 11.68 2.76
N TYR A 25 11.43 12.60 3.08
CA TYR A 25 11.25 13.84 2.34
C TYR A 25 12.20 14.95 2.81
N PRO A 26 12.69 15.81 1.89
CA PRO A 26 13.53 16.94 2.26
C PRO A 26 12.81 17.91 3.22
N GLY A 27 13.51 18.36 4.26
CA GLY A 27 13.01 19.41 5.16
C GLY A 27 12.22 18.93 6.38
N VAL A 28 12.07 17.62 6.59
CA VAL A 28 11.46 17.10 7.83
C VAL A 28 12.33 17.43 9.05
N ARG A 29 11.71 18.05 10.06
CA ARG A 29 12.33 18.34 11.36
C ARG A 29 12.22 17.09 12.25
N GLY A 30 13.33 16.66 12.86
CA GLY A 30 13.31 15.61 13.89
C GLY A 30 14.24 14.42 13.68
N GLY A 31 14.92 14.28 12.54
CA GLY A 31 15.95 13.26 12.37
C GLY A 31 16.29 12.92 10.92
N ARG A 32 17.43 12.28 10.70
CA ARG A 32 17.80 11.65 9.42
C ARG A 32 17.37 10.17 9.45
N PRO A 33 16.88 9.60 8.34
CA PRO A 33 16.52 8.18 8.30
C PRO A 33 17.74 7.32 8.60
N GLY A 34 17.58 6.43 9.59
CA GLY A 34 18.58 5.42 9.94
C GLY A 34 18.63 4.30 8.91
N THR A 35 19.50 3.31 9.16
CA THR A 35 19.61 2.12 8.29
C THR A 35 18.32 1.31 8.26
N ALA A 36 17.68 1.12 9.41
CA ALA A 36 16.39 0.44 9.52
C ALA A 36 15.29 1.14 8.70
N ASP A 37 15.20 2.48 8.78
CA ASP A 37 14.22 3.26 8.02
C ASP A 37 14.42 3.12 6.50
N ARG A 38 15.67 3.02 6.06
CA ARG A 38 15.99 2.79 4.64
C ARG A 38 15.57 1.40 4.18
N VAL A 39 15.78 0.38 5.00
CA VAL A 39 15.37 -1.01 4.70
C VAL A 39 13.85 -1.09 4.64
N VAL A 40 13.15 -0.55 5.64
CA VAL A 40 11.68 -0.51 5.67
C VAL A 40 11.13 0.30 4.50
N GLY A 41 11.71 1.46 4.19
CA GLY A 41 11.32 2.27 3.03
C GLY A 41 11.56 1.55 1.69
N ALA A 42 12.66 0.81 1.54
CA ALA A 42 12.91 -0.01 0.36
C ALA A 42 11.90 -1.15 0.23
N TYR A 43 11.56 -1.81 1.36
CA TYR A 43 10.52 -2.82 1.42
C TYR A 43 9.16 -2.25 1.03
N ALA A 44 8.75 -1.12 1.60
CA ALA A 44 7.49 -0.46 1.29
C ALA A 44 7.39 -0.07 -0.20
N ARG A 45 8.45 0.47 -0.79
CA ARG A 45 8.49 0.76 -2.24
C ARG A 45 8.33 -0.49 -3.08
N ARG A 46 8.98 -1.59 -2.70
CA ARG A 46 8.86 -2.88 -3.42
C ARG A 46 7.46 -3.47 -3.26
N MET A 47 6.86 -3.35 -2.08
CA MET A 47 5.50 -3.78 -1.80
C MET A 47 4.49 -3.05 -2.67
N MET A 48 4.57 -1.72 -2.74
CA MET A 48 3.66 -0.94 -3.58
C MET A 48 3.80 -1.29 -5.07
N ARG A 49 5.02 -1.58 -5.55
CA ARG A 49 5.23 -2.07 -6.92
C ARG A 49 4.67 -3.48 -7.13
N ALA A 50 4.84 -4.39 -6.18
CA ALA A 50 4.29 -5.74 -6.29
C ALA A 50 2.75 -5.70 -6.28
N ALA A 51 2.16 -4.83 -5.47
CA ALA A 51 0.71 -4.68 -5.36
C ALA A 51 0.02 -4.26 -6.67
N THR A 52 0.73 -3.70 -7.65
CA THR A 52 0.11 -3.33 -8.94
C THR A 52 -0.23 -4.54 -9.83
N GLY A 53 0.31 -5.73 -9.54
CA GLY A 53 -0.05 -6.94 -10.29
C GLY A 53 0.04 -8.25 -9.52
N SER A 54 0.31 -8.22 -8.22
CA SER A 54 0.28 -9.38 -7.32
C SER A 54 -0.88 -9.25 -6.34
N TYR A 55 -1.88 -10.13 -6.45
CA TYR A 55 -3.04 -10.13 -5.56
C TYR A 55 -2.68 -10.30 -4.08
N PRO A 56 -1.76 -11.21 -3.66
CA PRO A 56 -1.36 -11.32 -2.26
C PRO A 56 -0.78 -10.02 -1.69
N ALA A 57 0.06 -9.31 -2.47
CA ALA A 57 0.62 -8.02 -2.07
C ALA A 57 -0.47 -6.94 -1.98
N ALA A 58 -1.35 -6.87 -3.00
CA ALA A 58 -2.46 -5.91 -3.03
C ALA A 58 -3.43 -6.10 -1.86
N ARG A 59 -3.78 -7.35 -1.56
CA ARG A 59 -4.65 -7.70 -0.43
C ARG A 59 -4.04 -7.30 0.91
N ALA A 60 -2.74 -7.53 1.11
CA ALA A 60 -2.07 -7.16 2.34
C ALA A 60 -2.05 -5.63 2.54
N VAL A 61 -1.81 -4.86 1.47
CA VAL A 61 -1.92 -3.39 1.50
C VAL A 61 -3.33 -2.96 1.89
N TRP A 62 -4.34 -3.50 1.20
CA TRP A 62 -5.74 -3.20 1.46
C TRP A 62 -6.18 -3.52 2.90
N ASP A 63 -5.85 -4.71 3.41
CA ASP A 63 -6.25 -5.15 4.75
C ASP A 63 -5.64 -4.26 5.85
N VAL A 64 -4.44 -3.71 5.62
CA VAL A 64 -3.78 -2.81 6.58
C VAL A 64 -4.29 -1.38 6.44
N THR A 65 -4.41 -0.82 5.23
CA THR A 65 -4.92 0.54 5.03
C THR A 65 -6.38 0.68 5.41
N SER A 66 -7.16 -0.40 5.29
CA SER A 66 -8.54 -0.49 5.78
C SER A 66 -8.64 -0.82 7.28
N MET A 67 -7.51 -0.91 7.98
CA MET A 67 -7.42 -1.27 9.41
C MET A 67 -8.12 -2.60 9.77
N ARG A 68 -8.32 -3.50 8.80
CA ARG A 68 -8.90 -4.83 9.02
C ARG A 68 -7.93 -5.77 9.73
N THR A 69 -6.63 -5.52 9.55
CA THR A 69 -5.56 -6.26 10.20
C THR A 69 -4.46 -5.31 10.69
N PRO A 70 -3.66 -5.71 11.70
CA PRO A 70 -2.55 -4.89 12.15
C PRO A 70 -1.45 -4.78 11.08
N ALA A 71 -0.69 -3.68 11.09
CA ALA A 71 0.37 -3.41 10.11
C ALA A 71 1.42 -4.53 10.01
N VAL A 72 1.65 -5.30 11.09
CA VAL A 72 2.58 -6.45 11.07
C VAL A 72 2.16 -7.54 10.06
N ARG A 73 0.90 -7.54 9.60
CA ARG A 73 0.41 -8.44 8.55
C ARG A 73 1.20 -8.33 7.25
N MET A 74 1.73 -7.13 6.96
CA MET A 74 2.59 -6.88 5.81
C MET A 74 3.90 -7.67 5.85
N PHE A 75 4.35 -8.15 7.02
CA PHE A 75 5.61 -8.86 7.20
C PHE A 75 5.43 -10.38 7.33
N ARG A 76 4.22 -10.91 7.10
CA ARG A 76 4.03 -12.37 7.09
C ARG A 76 4.78 -13.01 5.92
N PRO A 77 5.26 -14.26 6.07
CA PRO A 77 6.10 -14.91 5.07
C PRO A 77 5.50 -14.94 3.66
N ASP A 78 4.20 -15.20 3.55
CA ASP A 78 3.44 -15.21 2.29
C ASP A 78 3.48 -13.85 1.59
N THR A 79 3.20 -12.77 2.34
CA THR A 79 3.27 -11.41 1.82
C THR A 79 4.70 -11.03 1.42
N VAL A 80 5.68 -11.33 2.28
CA VAL A 80 7.09 -11.00 2.01
C VAL A 80 7.57 -11.72 0.75
N LEU A 81 7.25 -13.00 0.59
CA LEU A 81 7.56 -13.76 -0.63
C LEU A 81 6.92 -13.13 -1.86
N ALA A 82 5.64 -12.73 -1.79
CA ALA A 82 4.97 -12.06 -2.90
C ALA A 82 5.62 -10.71 -3.25
N VAL A 83 6.06 -9.93 -2.25
CA VAL A 83 6.75 -8.65 -2.46
C VAL A 83 8.14 -8.86 -3.07
N LEU A 84 8.87 -9.88 -2.62
CA LEU A 84 10.19 -10.20 -3.15
C LEU A 84 10.11 -10.78 -4.57
N ALA A 85 9.12 -11.65 -4.84
CA ALA A 85 8.85 -12.17 -6.19
C ALA A 85 8.41 -11.06 -7.16
N GLY A 86 7.73 -10.02 -6.66
CA GLY A 86 7.28 -8.88 -7.45
C GLY A 86 5.93 -9.13 -8.13
N SER A 87 5.59 -8.25 -9.08
CA SER A 87 4.38 -8.41 -9.89
C SER A 87 4.61 -9.50 -10.95
N PRO A 88 3.80 -10.57 -11.00
CA PRO A 88 3.84 -11.52 -12.11
C PRO A 88 3.29 -10.93 -13.42
N LEU A 89 2.55 -9.82 -13.33
CA LEU A 89 2.01 -9.12 -14.49
C LEU A 89 3.02 -8.08 -15.01
N PRO A 90 3.14 -7.93 -16.35
CA PRO A 90 3.97 -6.88 -16.93
C PRO A 90 3.43 -5.49 -16.53
N PRO A 91 4.29 -4.46 -16.45
CA PRO A 91 3.86 -3.09 -16.23
C PRO A 91 2.87 -2.66 -17.31
N SER A 92 1.80 -1.95 -16.92
CA SER A 92 0.84 -1.40 -17.89
C SER A 92 1.52 -0.33 -18.74
N ALA A 93 1.61 -0.58 -20.06
CA ALA A 93 2.16 0.38 -21.02
C ALA A 93 1.10 1.40 -21.49
N GLU A 94 -0.17 1.09 -21.29
CA GLU A 94 -1.32 1.91 -21.69
C GLU A 94 -2.16 2.31 -20.47
N PRO A 95 -3.04 3.32 -20.60
CA PRO A 95 -4.01 3.64 -19.56
C PRO A 95 -4.78 2.40 -19.11
N PRO A 96 -5.14 2.30 -17.81
CA PRO A 96 -5.59 1.05 -17.16
C PRO A 96 -6.86 0.44 -17.73
N LEU A 97 -7.57 1.15 -18.60
CA LEU A 97 -8.72 0.64 -19.32
C LEU A 97 -8.34 0.50 -20.78
N THR A 98 -8.54 -0.67 -21.36
CA THR A 98 -8.44 -0.90 -22.80
C THR A 98 -9.43 0.00 -23.56
N ARG A 99 -9.23 0.13 -24.88
CA ARG A 99 -10.14 0.91 -25.73
C ARG A 99 -11.59 0.42 -25.61
N SER A 100 -11.81 -0.90 -25.64
CA SER A 100 -13.13 -1.51 -25.51
C SER A 100 -13.77 -1.24 -24.15
N GLU A 101 -13.01 -1.31 -23.06
CA GLU A 101 -13.49 -0.98 -21.71
C GLU A 101 -13.86 0.51 -21.59
N ARG A 102 -13.09 1.41 -22.19
CA ARG A 102 -13.44 2.85 -22.25
C ARG A 102 -14.71 3.10 -23.06
N GLU A 103 -14.89 2.39 -24.17
CA GLU A 103 -16.11 2.47 -24.99
C GLU A 103 -17.33 1.91 -24.23
N LEU A 104 -17.14 0.82 -23.47
CA LEU A 104 -18.16 0.26 -22.59
C LEU A 104 -18.57 1.25 -21.48
N LEU A 105 -17.61 1.83 -20.77
CA LEU A 105 -17.90 2.82 -19.72
C LEU A 105 -18.66 4.02 -20.30
N ARG A 106 -18.24 4.56 -21.44
CA ARG A 106 -18.96 5.67 -22.11
C ARG A 106 -20.38 5.32 -22.51
N ARG A 107 -20.64 4.06 -22.89
CA ARG A 107 -22.01 3.58 -23.17
C ARG A 107 -22.86 3.51 -21.90
N LEU A 108 -22.31 2.96 -20.82
CA LEU A 108 -23.00 2.83 -19.53
C LEU A 108 -23.28 4.20 -18.89
N ASP A 109 -22.36 5.14 -19.02
CA ASP A 109 -22.52 6.52 -18.53
C ASP A 109 -23.62 7.27 -19.31
N ARG A 110 -23.82 6.92 -20.59
CA ARG A 110 -24.91 7.45 -21.44
C ARG A 110 -26.27 6.80 -21.18
N THR A 111 -26.33 5.66 -20.49
CA THR A 111 -27.60 5.03 -20.06
C THR A 111 -28.15 5.59 -18.75
N GLY A 112 -27.56 6.67 -18.23
CA GLY A 112 -28.03 7.41 -17.05
C GLY A 112 -29.13 8.47 -17.31
N ARG A 113 -30.01 8.25 -18.29
CA ARG A 113 -31.29 8.96 -18.42
C ARG A 113 -32.43 7.97 -18.48
#